data_AF-A0A9D8IC63-F1
#
_entry.id   AF-A0A9D8IC63-F1
#
_cell.length_a   1.000
_cell.length_b   1.000
_cell.length_c   1.000
_cell.angle_alpha   90.00
_cell.angle_beta   90.00
_cell.angle_gamma   90.00
#
_symmetry.space_group_name_H-M   'P 1'
#
loop_
_entity.id
_entity.type
_entity.pdbx_description
1 polymer ?
#
loop_
_entity_poly.entity_id
_entity_poly.type
_entity_poly.pdbx_seq_one_letter_code
_entity_poly.pdbx_strand_id
1 'polypeptide(L)'
;MHLIEEDIQKLPTLIKIDIKNIAVAEERFKNRVIATGKVLYSATKKLRFEDGLHNFRNACDKFADVVDRKNEFYREGYSDIYLDLVVKRFEFTYEMSWKCIKRYLDYIGIECRSPRDCFREAFSQKIIADETIWIDMIEQRNLSSHVYDENEIKEILDKIVGYKNAFQGLLQTLEDRLRRE
;
A
#
# COMPACT_ATOMS: atom_id res chain seq x y z
N MET A 1 -19.34 11.12 -22.33
CA MET A 1 -18.62 9.97 -22.92
C MET A 1 -18.19 10.29 -24.34
N HIS A 2 -19.11 10.72 -25.22
CA HIS A 2 -18.80 11.17 -26.58
C HIS A 2 -17.64 12.17 -26.69
N LEU A 3 -17.60 13.20 -25.85
CA LEU A 3 -16.51 14.20 -25.86
C LEU A 3 -15.11 13.58 -25.61
N ILE A 4 -14.99 12.62 -24.69
CA ILE A 4 -13.69 12.01 -24.35
C ILE A 4 -13.27 11.04 -25.46
N GLU A 5 -14.21 10.28 -26.03
CA GLU A 5 -13.93 9.37 -27.14
C GLU A 5 -13.44 10.13 -28.38
N GLU A 6 -14.05 11.28 -28.70
CA GLU A 6 -13.62 12.15 -29.79
C GLU A 6 -12.23 12.73 -29.57
N ASP A 7 -11.91 13.13 -28.34
CA ASP A 7 -10.59 13.69 -28.03
C ASP A 7 -9.49 12.63 -28.07
N ILE A 8 -9.79 11.39 -27.67
CA ILE A 8 -8.84 10.28 -27.79
C ILE A 8 -8.53 9.95 -29.25
N GLN A 9 -9.52 10.00 -30.15
CA GLN A 9 -9.30 9.74 -31.57
C GLN A 9 -8.39 10.78 -32.25
N LYS A 10 -8.28 11.98 -31.68
CA LYS A 10 -7.41 13.06 -32.18
C LYS A 10 -5.97 12.95 -31.65
N LEU A 11 -5.68 12.05 -30.71
CA LEU A 11 -4.34 11.90 -30.16
C LEU A 11 -3.37 11.40 -31.23
N PRO A 12 -2.14 11.97 -31.33
CA PRO A 12 -1.13 11.53 -32.29
C PRO A 12 -0.45 10.23 -31.82
N THR A 13 -1.24 9.18 -31.63
CA THR A 13 -0.78 7.87 -31.16
C THR A 13 -1.34 6.75 -32.04
N LEU A 14 -0.52 5.74 -32.30
CA LEU A 14 -0.95 4.50 -32.96
C LEU A 14 -1.55 3.51 -31.96
N ILE A 15 -1.49 3.82 -30.65
CA ILE A 15 -2.04 2.96 -29.59
C ILE A 15 -3.56 3.14 -29.57
N LYS A 16 -4.30 2.06 -29.76
CA LYS A 16 -5.74 2.05 -29.55
C LYS A 16 -6.04 2.19 -28.06
N ILE A 17 -6.75 3.26 -27.69
CA ILE A 17 -7.20 3.49 -26.32
C ILE A 17 -8.72 3.26 -26.28
N ASP A 18 -9.14 2.19 -25.60
CA ASP A 18 -10.56 1.89 -25.39
C ASP A 18 -11.07 2.58 -24.12
N ILE A 19 -12.15 3.34 -24.23
CA ILE A 19 -12.81 4.01 -23.10
C ILE A 19 -14.12 3.30 -22.81
N LYS A 20 -14.39 3.03 -21.53
CA LYS A 20 -15.68 2.50 -21.09
C LYS A 20 -16.15 3.22 -19.85
N ASN A 21 -17.42 3.65 -19.84
CA ASN A 21 -18.06 4.09 -18.61
C ASN A 21 -18.43 2.85 -17.77
N ILE A 22 -17.75 2.71 -16.63
CA ILE A 22 -17.96 1.59 -15.70
C ILE A 22 -19.41 1.47 -15.25
N ALA A 23 -20.15 2.58 -15.08
CA ALA A 23 -21.54 2.53 -14.60
C ALA A 23 -22.46 1.72 -15.53
N VAL A 24 -22.15 1.69 -16.83
CA VAL A 24 -22.95 1.03 -17.88
C VAL A 24 -22.21 -0.15 -18.54
N ALA A 25 -21.06 -0.56 -17.99
CA ALA A 25 -20.30 -1.68 -18.53
C ALA A 25 -20.86 -3.05 -18.11
N GLU A 26 -20.51 -4.10 -18.86
CA GLU A 26 -20.86 -5.48 -18.52
C GLU A 26 -20.27 -5.89 -17.17
N GLU A 27 -21.02 -6.69 -16.41
CA GLU A 27 -20.65 -7.07 -15.05
C GLU A 27 -19.31 -7.82 -14.97
N ARG A 28 -19.02 -8.68 -15.95
CA ARG A 28 -17.73 -9.36 -16.06
C ARG A 28 -16.57 -8.36 -16.26
N PHE A 29 -16.78 -7.30 -17.04
CA PHE A 29 -15.77 -6.28 -17.29
C PHE A 29 -15.58 -5.39 -16.06
N LYS A 30 -16.67 -4.94 -15.43
CA LYS A 30 -16.65 -4.23 -14.13
C LYS A 30 -15.85 -5.03 -13.11
N ASN A 31 -16.20 -6.31 -12.91
CA ASN A 31 -15.53 -7.20 -11.98
C ASN A 31 -14.06 -7.40 -12.33
N ARG A 32 -13.70 -7.47 -13.61
CA ARG A 32 -12.29 -7.60 -14.02
C ARG A 32 -11.51 -6.31 -13.81
N VAL A 33 -12.09 -5.14 -14.06
CA VAL A 33 -11.47 -3.83 -13.78
C VAL A 33 -11.30 -3.62 -12.27
N ILE A 34 -12.33 -3.95 -11.49
CA ILE A 34 -12.29 -3.92 -10.01
C ILE A 34 -11.25 -4.92 -9.48
N ALA A 35 -11.23 -6.16 -9.99
CA ALA A 35 -10.31 -7.21 -9.53
C ALA A 35 -8.86 -6.99 -9.98
N THR A 36 -8.64 -6.39 -11.14
CA THR A 36 -7.27 -6.01 -11.57
C THR A 36 -6.80 -4.75 -10.87
N GLY A 37 -7.70 -3.88 -10.41
CA GLY A 37 -7.44 -2.78 -9.48
C GLY A 37 -6.41 -1.76 -9.95
N LYS A 38 -6.00 -1.78 -11.22
CA LYS A 38 -4.99 -0.87 -11.76
C LYS A 38 -5.63 0.47 -12.07
N VAL A 39 -5.65 1.33 -11.07
CA VAL A 39 -6.02 2.74 -11.25
C VAL A 39 -4.86 3.46 -11.92
N LEU A 40 -5.06 3.83 -13.19
CA LEU A 40 -4.08 4.59 -13.97
C LEU A 40 -4.12 6.09 -13.63
N TYR A 41 -5.31 6.60 -13.29
CA TYR A 41 -5.49 8.00 -12.96
C TYR A 41 -6.73 8.21 -12.09
N SER A 42 -6.60 9.06 -11.07
CA SER A 42 -7.70 9.54 -10.24
C SER A 42 -7.75 11.06 -10.27
N ALA A 43 -8.92 11.59 -10.63
CA ALA A 43 -9.11 13.00 -10.94
C ALA A 43 -8.97 13.91 -9.73
N THR A 44 -9.48 13.48 -8.57
CA THR A 44 -9.45 14.25 -7.33
C THR A 44 -8.43 13.69 -6.36
N LYS A 45 -7.93 14.54 -5.45
CA LYS A 45 -7.03 14.10 -4.37
C LYS A 45 -7.70 13.08 -3.44
N LYS A 46 -9.01 13.22 -3.18
CA LYS A 46 -9.81 12.25 -2.42
C LYS A 46 -9.78 10.87 -3.07
N LEU A 47 -10.08 10.77 -4.37
CA LEU A 47 -10.06 9.50 -5.11
C LEU A 47 -8.64 8.88 -5.11
N ARG A 48 -7.59 9.69 -5.29
CA ARG A 48 -6.20 9.21 -5.19
C ARG A 48 -5.90 8.62 -3.82
N PHE A 49 -6.40 9.24 -2.74
CA PHE A 49 -6.28 8.71 -1.39
C PHE A 49 -7.06 7.41 -1.23
N GLU A 50 -8.32 7.34 -1.67
CA GLU A 50 -9.13 6.11 -1.65
C GLU A 50 -8.43 4.93 -2.35
N ASP A 51 -7.83 5.17 -3.52
CA ASP A 51 -7.03 4.14 -4.22
C ASP A 51 -5.79 3.75 -3.43
N GLY A 52 -5.13 4.72 -2.81
CA GLY A 52 -3.95 4.49 -1.97
C GLY A 52 -4.28 3.62 -0.77
N LEU A 53 -5.43 3.89 -0.15
CA LEU A 53 -5.95 3.16 1.00
C LEU A 53 -6.36 1.74 0.62
N HIS A 54 -7.00 1.55 -0.53
CA HIS A 54 -7.30 0.21 -1.05
C HIS A 54 -6.03 -0.63 -1.29
N ASN A 55 -5.01 -0.04 -1.92
CA ASN A 55 -3.73 -0.71 -2.17
C ASN A 55 -3.00 -1.06 -0.86
N PHE A 56 -3.02 -0.14 0.10
CA PHE A 56 -2.42 -0.38 1.41
C PHE A 56 -3.16 -1.45 2.21
N ARG A 57 -4.50 -1.46 2.20
CA ARG A 57 -5.32 -2.53 2.80
C ARG A 57 -4.91 -3.90 2.24
N ASN A 58 -4.89 -4.05 0.91
CA ASN A 58 -4.52 -5.31 0.27
C ASN A 58 -3.11 -5.79 0.65
N ALA A 59 -2.16 -4.86 0.83
CA ALA A 59 -0.82 -5.19 1.28
C ALA A 59 -0.81 -5.63 2.76
N CYS A 60 -1.51 -4.88 3.61
CA CYS A 60 -1.65 -5.15 5.04
C CYS A 60 -2.30 -6.51 5.30
N ASP A 61 -3.38 -6.84 4.60
CA ASP A 61 -4.08 -8.12 4.73
C ASP A 61 -3.19 -9.30 4.34
N LYS A 62 -2.45 -9.19 3.22
CA LYS A 62 -1.51 -10.24 2.78
C LYS A 62 -0.33 -10.39 3.72
N PHE A 63 0.13 -9.30 4.33
CA PHE A 63 1.20 -9.36 5.31
C PHE A 63 0.72 -10.01 6.61
N ALA A 64 -0.46 -9.62 7.10
CA ALA A 64 -1.07 -10.22 8.27
C ALA A 64 -1.30 -11.73 8.09
N ASP A 65 -1.85 -12.16 6.94
CA ASP A 65 -2.05 -13.58 6.61
C ASP A 65 -0.75 -14.38 6.70
N VAL A 66 0.33 -13.87 6.10
CA VAL A 66 1.64 -14.56 6.14
C VAL A 66 2.16 -14.63 7.58
N VAL A 67 2.12 -13.53 8.33
CA VAL A 67 2.58 -13.49 9.73
C VAL A 67 1.81 -14.48 10.60
N ASP A 68 0.49 -14.55 10.45
CA ASP A 68 -0.38 -15.40 11.27
C ASP A 68 -0.22 -16.89 10.93
N ARG A 69 0.17 -17.21 9.69
CA ARG A 69 0.39 -18.58 9.21
C ARG A 69 1.81 -19.10 9.45
N LYS A 70 2.66 -18.38 10.20
CA LYS A 70 4.04 -18.81 10.54
C LYS A 70 4.11 -20.29 10.94
N ASN A 71 3.30 -20.72 11.90
CA ASN A 71 3.34 -22.10 12.41
C ASN A 71 2.91 -23.15 11.37
N GLU A 72 2.14 -22.79 10.34
CA GLU A 72 1.78 -23.70 9.24
C GLU A 72 3.00 -23.94 8.36
N PHE A 73 3.66 -22.87 7.89
CA PHE A 73 4.86 -22.98 7.06
C PHE A 73 5.96 -23.81 7.72
N TYR A 74 6.18 -23.63 9.03
CA TYR A 74 7.19 -24.41 9.77
C TYR A 74 6.82 -25.89 9.87
N ARG A 75 5.53 -26.21 10.10
CA ARG A 75 5.06 -27.60 10.18
C ARG A 75 5.15 -28.33 8.84
N GLU A 76 4.94 -27.61 7.73
CA GLU A 76 4.99 -28.16 6.37
C GLU A 76 6.41 -28.23 5.79
N GLY A 77 7.43 -27.76 6.53
CA GLY A 77 8.83 -27.78 6.08
C GLY A 77 9.19 -26.64 5.11
N TYR A 78 8.41 -25.56 5.11
CA TYR A 78 8.60 -24.38 4.26
C TYR A 78 9.18 -23.19 5.05
N SER A 79 10.07 -23.44 6.01
CA SER A 79 10.67 -22.39 6.86
C SER A 79 11.36 -21.31 6.03
N ASP A 80 12.19 -21.72 5.07
CA ASP A 80 13.04 -20.79 4.32
C ASP A 80 12.19 -19.96 3.35
N ILE A 81 11.19 -20.58 2.75
CA ILE A 81 10.19 -19.90 1.90
C ILE A 81 9.40 -18.87 2.72
N TYR A 82 9.04 -19.20 3.97
CA TYR A 82 8.35 -18.28 4.84
C TYR A 82 9.20 -17.04 5.14
N LEU A 83 10.52 -17.20 5.36
CA LEU A 83 11.43 -16.08 5.60
C LEU A 83 11.44 -15.11 4.42
N ASP A 84 11.66 -15.61 3.21
CA ASP A 84 11.67 -14.78 2.00
C ASP A 84 10.31 -14.11 1.78
N LEU A 85 9.23 -14.86 1.97
CA LEU A 85 7.87 -14.37 1.77
C LEU A 85 7.53 -13.27 2.76
N VAL A 86 7.82 -13.44 4.06
CA VAL A 86 7.45 -12.48 5.10
C VAL A 86 8.26 -11.18 4.97
N VAL A 87 9.55 -11.26 4.64
CA VAL A 87 10.39 -10.09 4.35
C VAL A 87 9.86 -9.35 3.13
N LYS A 88 9.54 -10.05 2.04
CA LYS A 88 8.99 -9.42 0.84
C LYS A 88 7.64 -8.76 1.10
N ARG A 89 6.79 -9.38 1.91
CA ARG A 89 5.49 -8.83 2.31
C ARG A 89 5.66 -7.61 3.20
N PHE A 90 6.63 -7.61 4.12
CA PHE A 90 7.00 -6.45 4.91
C PHE A 90 7.43 -5.27 4.01
N GLU A 91 8.39 -5.47 3.10
CA GLU A 91 8.87 -4.43 2.18
C GLU A 91 7.73 -3.82 1.35
N PHE A 92 6.86 -4.68 0.81
CA PHE A 92 5.74 -4.24 0.00
C PHE A 92 4.72 -3.45 0.82
N THR A 93 4.44 -3.90 2.04
CA THR A 93 3.49 -3.23 2.94
C THR A 93 4.02 -1.90 3.43
N TYR A 94 5.33 -1.83 3.75
CA TYR A 94 6.02 -0.57 4.03
C TYR A 94 5.87 0.40 2.84
N GLU A 95 6.17 -0.05 1.63
CA GLU A 95 6.09 0.79 0.42
C GLU A 95 4.68 1.31 0.15
N MET A 96 3.65 0.48 0.37
CA MET A 96 2.26 0.91 0.23
C MET A 96 1.83 1.86 1.35
N SER A 97 2.32 1.66 2.58
CA SER A 97 1.93 2.49 3.73
C SER A 97 2.37 3.94 3.56
N TRP A 98 3.63 4.22 3.22
CA TRP A 98 4.11 5.60 3.06
C TRP A 98 3.50 6.27 1.82
N LYS A 99 3.21 5.51 0.75
CA LYS A 99 2.48 6.02 -0.42
C LYS A 99 1.05 6.39 -0.08
N CYS A 100 0.39 5.60 0.76
CA CYS A 100 -0.95 5.89 1.25
C CYS A 100 -0.95 7.15 2.13
N ILE A 101 -0.02 7.25 3.08
CA ILE A 101 0.19 8.45 3.90
C ILE A 101 0.41 9.67 3.01
N LYS A 102 1.29 9.57 2.01
CA LYS A 102 1.56 10.67 1.08
C LYS A 102 0.29 11.16 0.37
N ARG A 103 -0.54 10.24 -0.10
CA ARG A 103 -1.81 10.57 -0.77
C ARG A 103 -2.81 11.20 0.20
N TYR A 104 -2.88 10.71 1.44
CA TYR A 104 -3.69 11.32 2.49
C TYR A 104 -3.24 12.74 2.84
N LEU A 105 -1.93 12.93 3.05
CA LEU A 105 -1.35 14.25 3.34
C LEU A 105 -1.64 15.22 2.19
N ASP A 106 -1.42 14.83 0.93
CA ASP A 106 -1.75 15.66 -0.23
C ASP A 106 -3.24 16.01 -0.28
N TYR A 107 -4.11 15.05 0.06
CA TYR A 107 -5.56 15.24 0.15
C TYR A 107 -5.94 16.33 1.16
N ILE A 108 -5.32 16.37 2.33
CA ILE A 108 -5.53 17.42 3.34
C ILE A 108 -4.66 18.67 3.13
N GLY A 109 -3.93 18.76 2.01
CA GLY A 109 -3.15 19.95 1.63
C GLY A 109 -1.73 20.01 2.19
N ILE A 110 -1.19 18.90 2.70
CA ILE A 110 0.17 18.78 3.23
C ILE A 110 1.07 18.06 2.23
N GLU A 111 2.19 18.67 1.85
CA GLU A 111 3.16 18.08 0.93
C GLU A 111 4.21 17.25 1.68
N CYS A 112 4.43 16.00 1.28
CA CYS A 112 5.59 15.20 1.72
C CYS A 112 6.31 14.57 0.52
N ARG A 113 7.64 14.54 0.56
CA ARG A 113 8.47 14.18 -0.60
C ARG A 113 9.16 12.83 -0.46
N SER A 114 9.55 12.44 0.75
CA SER A 114 10.21 11.16 1.04
C SER A 114 9.41 10.30 2.04
N PRO A 115 9.68 8.98 2.15
CA PRO A 115 9.06 8.14 3.16
C PRO A 115 9.24 8.70 4.58
N ARG A 116 10.47 9.14 4.91
CA ARG A 116 10.79 9.72 6.23
C ARG A 116 9.98 10.98 6.50
N ASP A 117 9.85 11.88 5.51
CA ASP A 117 9.03 13.08 5.66
C ASP A 117 7.56 12.71 5.87
N CYS A 118 7.04 11.74 5.10
CA CYS A 118 5.64 11.33 5.21
C CYS A 118 5.34 10.72 6.59
N PHE A 119 6.22 9.87 7.14
CA PHE A 119 6.04 9.34 8.50
C PHE A 119 6.16 10.42 9.58
N ARG A 120 7.10 11.36 9.43
CA ARG A 120 7.24 12.50 10.34
C ARG A 120 5.97 13.36 10.38
N GLU A 121 5.42 13.70 9.21
CA GLU A 121 4.16 14.44 9.12
C GLU A 121 2.98 13.60 9.66
N ALA A 122 2.96 12.29 9.39
CA ALA A 122 1.92 11.42 9.93
C ALA A 122 1.91 11.39 11.47
N PHE A 123 3.08 11.41 12.11
CA PHE A 123 3.19 11.53 13.55
C PHE A 123 2.69 12.89 14.06
N SER A 124 3.13 13.98 13.43
CA SER A 124 2.68 15.35 13.74
C SER A 124 1.15 15.50 13.66
N GLN A 125 0.53 14.87 12.66
CA GLN A 125 -0.92 14.87 12.43
C GLN A 125 -1.69 13.84 13.29
N LYS A 126 -1.01 13.12 14.20
CA LYS A 126 -1.59 12.05 15.03
C LYS A 126 -2.28 10.96 14.20
N ILE A 127 -1.72 10.63 13.05
CA ILE A 127 -2.13 9.50 12.21
C ILE A 127 -1.48 8.20 12.72
N ILE A 128 -0.25 8.32 13.21
CA ILE A 128 0.49 7.24 13.88
C ILE A 128 0.80 7.69 15.32
N ALA A 129 0.82 6.74 16.26
CA ALA A 129 0.95 7.04 17.69
C ALA A 129 2.35 6.73 18.26
N ASP A 130 2.95 5.60 17.86
CA ASP A 130 4.28 5.19 18.32
C ASP A 130 5.30 5.46 17.22
N GLU A 131 6.10 6.53 17.33
CA GLU A 131 7.13 6.84 16.33
C GLU A 131 8.28 5.82 16.29
N THR A 132 8.55 5.13 17.40
CA THR A 132 9.74 4.29 17.54
C THR A 132 9.68 3.10 16.59
N ILE A 133 8.51 2.47 16.47
CA ILE A 133 8.31 1.34 15.55
C ILE A 133 8.41 1.76 14.08
N TRP A 134 8.01 2.99 13.73
CA TRP A 134 8.12 3.48 12.35
C TRP A 134 9.54 3.89 12.00
N ILE A 135 10.29 4.48 12.93
CA ILE A 135 11.73 4.76 12.76
C ILE A 135 12.47 3.45 12.49
N ASP A 136 12.21 2.41 13.30
CA ASP A 136 12.79 1.08 13.14
C ASP A 136 12.45 0.47 11.77
N MET A 137 11.19 0.53 11.33
CA MET A 137 10.80 0.06 9.98
C MET A 137 11.49 0.84 8.84
N ILE A 138 11.73 2.15 9.00
CA ILE A 138 12.48 2.95 8.01
C ILE A 138 13.93 2.46 7.92
N GLU A 139 14.56 2.17 9.05
CA GLU A 139 15.94 1.66 9.10
C GLU A 139 16.03 0.26 8.47
N GLN A 140 15.14 -0.65 8.86
CA GLN A 140 15.08 -2.01 8.33
C GLN A 140 14.81 -2.06 6.82
N ARG A 141 13.99 -1.15 6.28
CA ARG A 141 13.78 -1.04 4.82
C ARG A 141 15.04 -0.60 4.09
N ASN A 142 15.83 0.30 4.67
CA ASN A 142 17.08 0.75 4.06
C ASN A 142 18.12 -0.39 4.02
N LEU A 143 18.16 -1.24 5.05
CA LEU A 143 19.07 -2.38 5.13
C LEU A 143 18.68 -3.52 4.17
N SER A 144 17.41 -3.94 4.18
CA SER A 144 16.87 -5.00 3.30
C SER A 144 17.02 -4.73 1.79
N SER A 145 17.27 -3.47 1.40
CA SER A 145 17.53 -3.11 0.00
C SER A 145 18.99 -3.34 -0.44
N HIS A 146 19.91 -3.59 0.50
CA HIS A 146 21.36 -3.60 0.25
C HIS A 146 22.04 -4.90 0.69
N VAL A 147 21.56 -5.56 1.74
CA VAL A 147 22.16 -6.77 2.29
C VAL A 147 21.03 -7.73 2.69
N TYR A 148 21.14 -9.00 2.29
CA TYR A 148 20.28 -10.09 2.76
C TYR A 148 21.16 -10.98 3.67
N ASP A 149 21.43 -10.52 4.89
CA ASP A 149 22.13 -11.32 5.92
C ASP A 149 21.09 -12.00 6.82
N GLU A 150 21.35 -13.25 7.23
CA GLU A 150 20.47 -14.04 8.10
C GLU A 150 20.19 -13.32 9.43
N ASN A 151 21.15 -12.53 9.91
CA ASN A 151 20.99 -11.73 11.12
C ASN A 151 19.90 -10.65 10.98
N GLU A 152 19.84 -9.95 9.83
CA GLU A 152 18.83 -8.91 9.58
C GLU A 152 17.43 -9.51 9.44
N ILE A 153 17.33 -10.66 8.77
CA ILE A 153 16.05 -11.40 8.67
C ILE A 153 15.54 -11.73 10.07
N LYS A 154 16.43 -12.18 10.96
CA LYS A 154 16.07 -12.52 12.34
C LYS A 154 15.56 -11.30 13.12
N GLU A 155 16.19 -10.14 12.99
CA GLU A 155 15.71 -8.90 13.61
C GLU A 155 14.31 -8.51 13.14
N ILE A 156 14.05 -8.61 11.83
CA ILE A 156 12.73 -8.35 11.26
C ILE A 156 11.69 -9.34 11.83
N LEU A 157 12.03 -10.63 11.92
CA LEU A 157 11.14 -11.67 12.45
C LEU A 157 10.77 -11.44 13.92
N ASP A 158 11.73 -11.02 14.74
CA ASP A 158 11.51 -10.79 16.17
C ASP A 158 10.51 -9.64 16.40
N LYS A 159 10.42 -8.69 15.46
CA LYS A 159 9.54 -7.52 15.53
C LYS A 159 8.31 -7.59 14.62
N ILE A 160 8.17 -8.65 13.82
CA ILE A 160 7.18 -8.72 12.73
C ILE A 160 5.74 -8.56 13.21
N VAL A 161 5.43 -9.06 14.40
CA VAL A 161 4.10 -8.93 15.02
C VAL A 161 3.83 -7.47 15.40
N GLY A 162 4.85 -6.76 15.89
CA GLY A 162 4.76 -5.32 16.15
C GLY A 162 4.50 -4.54 14.87
N TYR A 163 5.24 -4.84 13.79
CA TYR A 163 5.03 -4.20 12.48
C TYR A 163 3.62 -4.46 11.95
N LYS A 164 3.11 -5.69 12.08
CA LYS A 164 1.74 -6.04 11.70
C LYS A 164 0.74 -5.14 12.42
N ASN A 165 0.86 -5.02 13.74
CA ASN A 165 -0.03 -4.19 14.55
C ASN A 165 0.06 -2.71 14.19
N ALA A 166 1.27 -2.19 13.91
CA ALA A 166 1.47 -0.82 13.47
C ALA A 166 0.80 -0.53 12.12
N PHE A 167 0.95 -1.42 11.13
CA PHE A 167 0.29 -1.27 9.83
C PHE A 167 -1.24 -1.32 9.97
N GLN A 168 -1.77 -2.25 10.76
CA GLN A 168 -3.22 -2.35 11.02
C GLN A 168 -3.76 -1.11 11.73
N GLY A 169 -3.03 -0.58 12.71
CA GLY A 169 -3.40 0.66 13.41
C GLY A 169 -3.39 1.89 12.49
N LEU A 170 -2.39 2.02 11.62
CA LEU A 170 -2.35 3.07 10.60
C LEU A 170 -3.53 2.94 9.63
N LEU A 171 -3.78 1.73 9.15
CA LEU A 171 -4.87 1.45 8.21
C LEU A 171 -6.22 1.85 8.82
N GLN A 172 -6.50 1.39 10.04
CA GLN A 172 -7.72 1.75 10.77
C GLN A 172 -7.87 3.27 10.93
N THR A 173 -6.78 3.95 11.28
CA THR A 173 -6.79 5.40 11.46
C THR A 173 -7.13 6.12 10.16
N LEU A 174 -6.53 5.72 9.03
CA LEU A 174 -6.80 6.33 7.73
C LEU A 174 -8.22 6.05 7.22
N GLU A 175 -8.76 4.86 7.48
CA GLU A 175 -10.16 4.53 7.19
C GLU A 175 -11.15 5.39 7.99
N ASP A 176 -10.85 5.61 9.26
CA ASP A 176 -11.67 6.47 10.12
C ASP A 176 -11.64 7.92 9.65
N ARG A 177 -10.49 8.41 9.19
CA ARG A 177 -10.36 9.76 8.61
C ARG A 177 -11.18 9.89 7.33
N LEU A 178 -11.13 8.90 6.44
CA LEU A 178 -11.92 8.89 5.21
C LEU A 178 -13.44 8.89 5.48
N ARG A 179 -13.89 8.19 6.53
CA ARG A 179 -15.32 8.10 6.89
C ARG A 179 -15.89 9.34 7.56
N ARG A 180 -15.06 10.17 8.18
CA ARG A 180 -15.49 11.37 8.95
C ARG A 180 -15.69 12.61 8.07
N GLU A 181 -15.45 12.52 6.77
CA GLU A 181 -15.59 13.60 5.78
C GLU A 181 -16.60 13.29 4.67
#